data_AF-A0A951I1Z1-F1
#
_entry.id   AF-A0A951I1Z1-F1
#
_cell.length_a   1.000
_cell.length_b   1.000
_cell.length_c   1.000
_cell.angle_alpha   90.00
_cell.angle_beta   90.00
_cell.angle_gamma   90.00
#
_symmetry.space_group_name_H-M   'P 1'
#
loop_
_entity.id
_entity.type
_entity.pdbx_description
1 polymer ?
#
loop_
_entity_poly.entity_id
_entity_poly.type
_entity_poly.pdbx_seq_one_letter_code
_entity_poly.pdbx_strand_id
1 'polypeptide(L)'
;MSDLIPWLHSLPDALWRAGKERRPVLLDWSDLPTCVGCVSLENNTYPDREVAAYVNRNFVPVQLNQREFQELFDRRGVIWTPTVSVLNAKGLELDRWVGYLPPAEFLARAKFARARVSLLSGNLTEAVEAFDDIAEHHAQSFIAADALYWLGVAKWKATRSFDALSGEWQKLLELYPSSEAAVKASCLSVAEQV
;
A
#
# COMPACT_ATOMS: atom_id res chain seq x y z
N MET A 1 13.96 -8.17 -17.03
CA MET A 1 12.96 -7.24 -16.48
C MET A 1 11.60 -7.82 -16.80
N SER A 2 10.64 -7.76 -15.89
CA SER A 2 9.30 -8.31 -16.14
C SER A 2 8.58 -7.50 -17.22
N ASP A 3 8.29 -8.11 -18.37
CA ASP A 3 7.53 -7.45 -19.47
C ASP A 3 6.02 -7.35 -19.17
N LEU A 4 5.56 -7.84 -18.01
CA LEU A 4 4.14 -7.84 -17.66
C LEU A 4 3.65 -6.49 -17.13
N ILE A 5 4.52 -5.68 -16.53
CA ILE A 5 4.17 -4.34 -16.03
C ILE A 5 4.82 -3.30 -16.95
N PRO A 6 4.04 -2.40 -17.59
CA PRO A 6 4.58 -1.39 -18.49
C PRO A 6 5.11 -0.20 -17.69
N TRP A 7 6.27 -0.40 -17.04
CA TRP A 7 6.93 0.61 -16.23
C TRP A 7 7.24 1.87 -17.02
N LEU A 8 6.84 3.03 -16.48
CA LEU A 8 7.33 4.32 -16.93
C LEU A 8 8.66 4.65 -16.24
N HIS A 9 9.50 5.42 -16.91
CA HIS A 9 10.79 5.90 -16.36
C HIS A 9 10.81 7.44 -16.22
N SER A 10 9.63 8.04 -16.06
CA SER A 10 9.43 9.48 -15.95
C SER A 10 8.32 9.77 -14.95
N LEU A 11 8.70 10.34 -13.80
CA LEU A 11 7.73 10.75 -12.78
C LEU A 11 6.77 11.84 -13.28
N PRO A 12 7.21 12.88 -14.03
CA PRO A 12 6.28 13.86 -14.60
C PRO A 12 5.21 13.24 -15.50
N ASP A 13 5.59 12.34 -16.41
CA ASP A 13 4.65 11.68 -17.32
C ASP A 13 3.67 10.79 -16.55
N ALA A 14 4.17 10.10 -15.53
CA ALA A 14 3.34 9.27 -14.67
C ALA A 14 2.32 10.08 -13.87
N LEU A 15 2.71 11.25 -13.32
CA LEU A 15 1.79 12.14 -12.60
C LEU A 15 0.73 12.73 -13.54
N TRP A 16 1.14 13.12 -14.76
CA TRP A 16 0.18 13.55 -15.79
C TRP A 16 -0.83 12.44 -16.12
N ARG A 17 -0.35 11.22 -16.34
CA ARG A 17 -1.18 10.05 -16.64
C ARG A 17 -2.09 9.67 -15.47
N ALA A 18 -1.56 9.73 -14.24
CA ALA A 18 -2.33 9.49 -13.01
C ALA A 18 -3.51 10.46 -12.88
N GLY A 19 -3.31 11.73 -13.24
CA GLY A 19 -4.39 12.73 -13.29
C GLY A 19 -5.46 12.43 -14.34
N LYS A 20 -5.05 11.93 -15.53
CA LYS A 20 -5.97 11.57 -16.62
C LYS A 20 -6.76 10.28 -16.33
N GLU A 21 -6.07 9.26 -15.85
CA GLU A 21 -6.66 7.94 -15.60
C GLU A 21 -7.32 7.84 -14.22
N ARG A 22 -7.16 8.85 -13.36
CA ARG A 22 -7.64 8.86 -11.97
C ARG A 22 -7.13 7.66 -11.16
N ARG A 23 -5.87 7.31 -11.37
CA ARG A 23 -5.18 6.21 -10.70
C ARG A 23 -3.98 6.75 -9.95
N PRO A 24 -3.70 6.28 -8.72
CA PRO A 24 -2.47 6.64 -8.04
C PRO A 24 -1.24 6.12 -8.80
N VAL A 25 -0.10 6.73 -8.54
CA VAL A 25 1.20 6.25 -9.03
C VAL A 25 1.73 5.20 -8.06
N LEU A 26 2.22 4.08 -8.57
CA LEU A 26 3.07 3.15 -7.83
C LEU A 26 4.50 3.33 -8.35
N LEU A 27 5.38 3.79 -7.48
CA LEU A 27 6.74 4.18 -7.81
C LEU A 27 7.73 3.26 -7.11
N ASP A 28 8.49 2.51 -7.89
CA ASP A 28 9.63 1.71 -7.45
C ASP A 28 10.92 2.54 -7.58
N TRP A 29 11.49 2.89 -6.43
CA TRP A 29 12.80 3.48 -6.29
C TRP A 29 13.84 2.36 -6.24
N SER A 30 14.59 2.21 -7.32
CA SER A 30 15.41 1.03 -7.59
C SER A 30 16.88 1.41 -7.82
N ASP A 31 17.81 0.51 -7.49
CA ASP A 31 19.22 0.57 -7.92
C ASP A 31 19.61 -0.74 -8.62
N LEU A 32 18.87 -1.05 -9.69
CA LEU A 32 19.22 -2.18 -10.56
C LEU A 32 20.50 -1.89 -11.36
N PRO A 33 21.31 -2.92 -11.69
CA PRO A 33 21.14 -4.33 -11.31
C PRO A 33 21.85 -4.71 -10.00
N THR A 34 22.44 -3.76 -9.27
CA THR A 34 23.32 -4.04 -8.11
C THR A 34 22.58 -4.31 -6.81
N CYS A 35 21.36 -3.81 -6.68
CA CYS A 35 20.50 -4.01 -5.52
C CYS A 35 19.86 -5.41 -5.53
N VAL A 36 20.29 -6.29 -4.63
CA VAL A 36 19.76 -7.66 -4.51
C VAL A 36 18.25 -7.68 -4.27
N GLY A 37 17.72 -6.80 -3.41
CA GLY A 37 16.28 -6.71 -3.17
C GLY A 37 15.48 -6.28 -4.40
N CYS A 38 16.05 -5.38 -5.22
CA CYS A 38 15.45 -4.89 -6.45
C CYS A 38 15.43 -6.02 -7.51
N VAL A 39 16.53 -6.77 -7.62
CA VAL A 39 16.61 -7.98 -8.46
C VAL A 39 15.57 -9.02 -8.01
N SER A 40 15.38 -9.20 -6.70
CA SER A 40 14.35 -10.11 -6.17
C SER A 40 12.93 -9.68 -6.54
N LEU A 41 12.62 -8.37 -6.55
CA LEU A 41 11.34 -7.88 -7.04
C LEU A 41 11.15 -8.19 -8.53
N GLU A 42 12.16 -7.88 -9.36
CA GLU A 42 12.14 -8.13 -10.82
C GLU A 42 11.99 -9.62 -11.19
N ASN A 43 12.60 -10.51 -10.41
CA ASN A 43 12.64 -11.94 -10.75
C ASN A 43 11.48 -12.73 -10.14
N ASN A 44 10.93 -12.28 -9.00
CA ASN A 44 9.94 -13.07 -8.26
C ASN A 44 8.58 -12.38 -8.14
N THR A 45 8.56 -11.07 -7.89
CA THR A 45 7.33 -10.33 -7.52
C THR A 45 6.62 -9.71 -8.71
N TYR A 46 7.32 -8.90 -9.50
CA TYR A 46 6.74 -8.28 -10.68
C TYR A 46 6.37 -9.21 -11.84
N PRO A 47 6.97 -10.42 -12.01
CA PRO A 47 6.50 -11.39 -13.00
C PRO A 47 5.36 -12.28 -12.50
N ASP A 48 4.98 -12.19 -11.22
CA ASP A 48 3.76 -12.85 -10.74
C ASP A 48 2.53 -12.24 -11.42
N ARG A 49 1.64 -13.11 -11.92
CA ARG A 49 0.51 -12.68 -12.76
C ARG A 49 -0.54 -11.90 -11.98
N GLU A 50 -0.77 -12.25 -10.71
CA GLU A 50 -1.74 -11.55 -9.88
C GLU A 50 -1.22 -10.17 -9.49
N VAL A 51 0.06 -10.10 -9.11
CA VAL A 51 0.74 -8.82 -8.86
C VAL A 51 0.71 -7.92 -10.09
N ALA A 52 1.16 -8.41 -11.24
CA ALA A 52 1.21 -7.62 -12.47
C ALA A 52 -0.19 -7.15 -12.90
N ALA A 53 -1.20 -8.03 -12.87
CA ALA A 53 -2.57 -7.67 -13.19
C ALA A 53 -3.12 -6.62 -12.22
N TYR A 54 -2.86 -6.76 -10.92
CA TYR A 54 -3.30 -5.80 -9.92
C TYR A 54 -2.64 -4.44 -10.11
N VAL A 55 -1.32 -4.40 -10.33
CA VAL A 55 -0.58 -3.16 -10.61
C VAL A 55 -1.12 -2.48 -11.87
N ASN A 56 -1.25 -3.23 -12.97
CA ASN A 56 -1.71 -2.73 -14.26
C ASN A 56 -3.15 -2.25 -14.28
N ARG A 57 -3.99 -2.71 -13.34
CA ARG A 57 -5.37 -2.25 -13.20
C ARG A 57 -5.49 -1.04 -12.28
N ASN A 58 -4.70 -0.97 -11.21
CA ASN A 58 -4.96 -0.03 -10.11
C ASN A 58 -3.99 1.16 -10.05
N PHE A 59 -2.80 1.06 -10.66
CA PHE A 59 -1.76 2.08 -10.54
C PHE A 59 -1.17 2.52 -11.87
N VAL A 60 -0.65 3.74 -11.96
CA VAL A 60 0.31 4.09 -13.00
C VAL A 60 1.69 3.64 -12.51
N PRO A 61 2.31 2.58 -13.07
CA PRO A 61 3.57 2.05 -12.58
C PRO A 61 4.76 2.86 -13.09
N VAL A 62 5.68 3.20 -12.19
CA VAL A 62 6.91 3.94 -12.47
C VAL A 62 8.07 3.26 -11.79
N GLN A 63 9.19 3.09 -12.50
CA GLN A 63 10.43 2.61 -11.91
C GLN A 63 11.53 3.60 -12.24
N LEU A 64 12.18 4.14 -11.21
CA LEU A 64 13.28 5.10 -11.36
C LEU A 64 14.55 4.48 -10.81
N ASN A 65 15.60 4.48 -11.63
CA ASN A 65 16.91 4.00 -11.22
C ASN A 65 17.69 5.11 -10.52
N GLN A 66 18.25 4.83 -9.34
CA GLN A 66 19.01 5.80 -8.55
C GLN A 66 20.17 6.42 -9.35
N ARG A 67 20.83 5.64 -10.21
CA ARG A 67 21.97 6.11 -11.02
C ARG A 67 21.60 7.22 -11.99
N GLU A 68 20.34 7.25 -12.42
CA GLU A 68 19.79 8.26 -13.34
C GLU A 68 19.11 9.41 -12.58
N PHE A 69 18.58 9.15 -11.38
CA PHE A 69 17.68 10.06 -10.66
C PHE A 69 18.16 10.42 -9.24
N GLN A 70 19.47 10.39 -8.95
CA GLN A 70 20.03 10.60 -7.61
C GLN A 70 19.48 11.85 -6.89
N GLU A 71 19.42 13.02 -7.55
CA GLU A 71 18.90 14.24 -6.93
C GLU A 71 17.44 14.08 -6.48
N LEU A 72 16.63 13.36 -7.26
CA LEU A 72 15.23 13.11 -6.92
C LEU A 72 15.10 12.16 -5.73
N PHE A 73 15.98 11.15 -5.62
CA PHE A 73 16.06 10.27 -4.45
C PHE A 73 16.35 11.08 -3.18
N ASP A 74 17.35 11.96 -3.24
CA ASP A 74 17.74 12.82 -2.11
C ASP A 74 16.58 13.74 -1.70
N ARG A 75 15.96 14.43 -2.67
CA ARG A 75 14.82 15.32 -2.43
C ARG A 75 13.59 14.60 -1.86
N ARG A 76 13.43 13.30 -2.16
CA ARG A 76 12.30 12.46 -1.69
C ARG A 76 12.65 11.64 -0.45
N GLY A 77 13.86 11.80 0.10
CA GLY A 77 14.30 11.09 1.29
C GLY A 77 14.30 9.57 1.10
N VAL A 78 14.71 9.09 -0.08
CA VAL A 78 14.87 7.66 -0.34
C VAL A 78 16.26 7.24 0.12
N ILE A 79 16.33 6.60 1.28
CA ILE A 79 17.61 6.22 1.91
C ILE A 79 18.02 4.76 1.62
N TRP A 80 17.11 3.95 1.08
CA TRP A 80 17.33 2.51 0.87
C TRP A 80 16.52 2.00 -0.32
N THR A 81 17.03 0.98 -1.01
CA THR A 81 16.38 0.35 -2.17
C THR A 81 16.19 -1.17 -1.99
N PRO A 82 15.13 -1.77 -2.55
CA PRO A 82 14.02 -1.08 -3.22
C PRO A 82 13.19 -0.32 -2.19
N THR A 83 12.63 0.82 -2.56
CA THR A 83 11.54 1.46 -1.83
C THR A 83 10.39 1.59 -2.79
N VAL A 84 9.19 1.18 -2.38
CA VAL A 84 7.99 1.38 -3.19
C VAL A 84 7.11 2.41 -2.52
N SER A 85 6.70 3.41 -3.29
CA SER A 85 5.88 4.52 -2.82
C SER A 85 4.59 4.59 -3.62
N VAL A 86 3.49 4.96 -2.97
CA VAL A 86 2.21 5.24 -3.63
C VAL A 86 1.94 6.73 -3.53
N LEU A 87 1.83 7.38 -4.69
CA LEU A 87 1.60 8.82 -4.80
C LEU A 87 0.21 9.10 -5.36
N ASN A 88 -0.41 10.20 -4.95
CA ASN A 88 -1.55 10.74 -5.70
C ASN A 88 -1.10 11.46 -6.99
N ALA A 89 -2.06 11.88 -7.81
CA ALA A 89 -1.79 12.58 -9.07
C ALA A 89 -1.07 13.95 -8.90
N LYS A 90 -1.01 14.51 -7.69
CA LYS A 90 -0.26 15.73 -7.37
C LYS A 90 1.17 15.43 -6.89
N GLY A 91 1.55 14.16 -6.82
CA GLY A 91 2.87 13.72 -6.37
C GLY A 91 3.06 13.71 -4.85
N LEU A 92 1.98 13.86 -4.07
CA LEU A 92 2.02 13.65 -2.62
C LEU A 92 2.10 12.15 -2.35
N GLU A 93 3.08 11.75 -1.55
CA GLU A 93 3.23 10.38 -1.08
C GLU A 93 2.17 10.07 -0.02
N LEU A 94 1.39 9.03 -0.27
CA LEU A 94 0.30 8.59 0.59
C LEU A 94 0.64 7.30 1.34
N ASP A 95 1.57 6.53 0.79
CA ASP A 95 2.07 5.30 1.39
C ASP A 95 3.48 4.95 0.90
N ARG A 96 4.23 4.20 1.70
CA ARG A 96 5.59 3.74 1.42
C ARG A 96 5.89 2.43 2.14
N TRP A 97 6.63 1.54 1.49
CA TRP A 97 7.33 0.44 2.16
C TRP A 97 8.74 0.27 1.60
N VAL A 98 9.65 -0.20 2.45
CA VAL A 98 11.08 -0.32 2.16
C VAL A 98 11.47 -1.79 2.18
N GLY A 99 12.26 -2.21 1.20
CA GLY A 99 12.74 -3.57 1.03
C GLY A 99 11.87 -4.44 0.14
N TYR A 100 12.38 -5.64 -0.11
CA TYR A 100 11.71 -6.67 -0.91
C TYR A 100 10.52 -7.28 -0.15
N LEU A 101 9.42 -7.53 -0.87
CA LEU A 101 8.31 -8.36 -0.44
C LEU A 101 8.05 -9.44 -1.48
N PRO A 102 7.83 -10.71 -1.10
CA PRO A 102 7.41 -11.76 -2.03
C PRO A 102 6.00 -11.49 -2.59
N PRO A 103 5.56 -12.18 -3.66
CA PRO A 103 4.32 -11.89 -4.37
C PRO A 103 3.08 -11.68 -3.50
N ALA A 104 2.79 -12.63 -2.60
CA ALA A 104 1.61 -12.58 -1.74
C ALA A 104 1.63 -11.34 -0.81
N GLU A 105 2.77 -11.07 -0.19
CA GLU A 105 2.94 -9.90 0.69
C GLU A 105 2.90 -8.59 -0.08
N PHE A 106 3.51 -8.54 -1.26
CA PHE A 106 3.47 -7.36 -2.12
C PHE A 106 2.04 -7.05 -2.57
N LEU A 107 1.28 -8.07 -2.99
CA LEU A 107 -0.10 -7.91 -3.41
C LEU A 107 -0.97 -7.35 -2.28
N ALA A 108 -0.89 -7.95 -1.08
CA ALA A 108 -1.59 -7.46 0.09
C ALA A 108 -1.20 -6.00 0.43
N ARG A 109 0.10 -5.69 0.38
CA ARG A 109 0.61 -4.33 0.66
C ARG A 109 0.15 -3.30 -0.37
N ALA A 110 0.13 -3.66 -1.66
CA ALA A 110 -0.34 -2.81 -2.74
C ALA A 110 -1.86 -2.59 -2.64
N LYS A 111 -2.65 -3.62 -2.30
CA LYS A 111 -4.08 -3.49 -1.98
C LYS A 111 -4.31 -2.52 -0.84
N PHE A 112 -3.57 -2.69 0.26
CA PHE A 112 -3.66 -1.81 1.41
C PHE A 112 -3.36 -0.35 1.05
N ALA A 113 -2.27 -0.11 0.30
CA ALA A 113 -1.91 1.23 -0.13
C ALA A 113 -2.99 1.85 -1.04
N ARG A 114 -3.61 1.07 -1.93
CA ARG A 114 -4.74 1.56 -2.76
C ARG A 114 -5.96 1.92 -1.89
N ALA A 115 -6.28 1.12 -0.88
CA ALA A 115 -7.37 1.38 0.06
C ALA A 115 -7.12 2.66 0.86
N ARG A 116 -5.87 2.90 1.29
CA ARG A 116 -5.44 4.16 1.91
C ARG A 116 -5.68 5.37 1.01
N VAL A 117 -5.37 5.26 -0.30
CA VAL A 117 -5.68 6.32 -1.28
C VAL A 117 -7.18 6.61 -1.33
N SER A 118 -8.02 5.58 -1.37
CA SER A 118 -9.49 5.75 -1.39
C SER A 118 -10.01 6.38 -0.11
N LEU A 119 -9.51 5.95 1.05
CA LEU A 119 -9.87 6.53 2.34
C LEU A 119 -9.53 8.03 2.41
N LEU A 120 -8.32 8.40 1.97
CA LEU A 120 -7.85 9.79 1.97
C LEU A 120 -8.60 10.67 0.96
N SER A 121 -9.08 10.08 -0.13
CA SER A 121 -9.86 10.77 -1.16
C SER A 121 -11.35 10.86 -0.84
N GLY A 122 -11.81 10.26 0.27
CA GLY A 122 -13.21 10.23 0.67
C GLY A 122 -14.06 9.15 -0.01
N ASN A 123 -13.45 8.25 -0.78
CA ASN A 123 -14.11 7.09 -1.38
C ASN A 123 -14.26 5.99 -0.33
N LEU A 124 -15.15 6.21 0.64
CA LEU A 124 -15.25 5.36 1.84
C LEU A 124 -15.74 3.95 1.53
N THR A 125 -16.66 3.77 0.59
CA THR A 125 -17.14 2.44 0.17
C THR A 125 -16.01 1.59 -0.38
N GLU A 126 -15.24 2.12 -1.34
CA GLU A 126 -14.09 1.41 -1.92
C GLU A 126 -13.01 1.13 -0.86
N ALA A 127 -12.79 2.05 0.09
CA ALA A 127 -11.84 1.84 1.17
C ALA A 127 -12.29 0.69 2.10
N VAL A 128 -13.56 0.66 2.50
CA VAL A 128 -14.11 -0.41 3.34
C VAL A 128 -13.99 -1.75 2.63
N GLU A 129 -14.48 -1.87 1.39
CA GLU A 129 -14.42 -3.10 0.60
C GLU A 129 -12.97 -3.61 0.44
N ALA A 130 -12.03 -2.71 0.19
CA ALA A 130 -10.63 -3.10 -0.01
C ALA A 130 -9.93 -3.52 1.29
N PHE A 131 -10.19 -2.86 2.43
CA PHE A 131 -9.62 -3.31 3.70
C PHE A 131 -10.25 -4.63 4.18
N ASP A 132 -11.55 -4.82 3.94
CA ASP A 132 -12.27 -6.06 4.24
C ASP A 132 -11.71 -7.23 3.42
N ASP A 133 -11.52 -7.05 2.11
CA ASP A 133 -10.90 -8.05 1.22
C ASP A 133 -9.50 -8.49 1.70
N ILE A 134 -8.69 -7.56 2.24
CA ILE A 134 -7.37 -7.90 2.79
C ILE A 134 -7.52 -8.70 4.08
N ALA A 135 -8.42 -8.29 4.97
CA ALA A 135 -8.66 -8.99 6.22
C ALA A 135 -9.17 -10.43 6.01
N GLU A 136 -9.98 -10.65 4.96
CA GLU A 136 -10.55 -11.96 4.65
C GLU A 136 -9.60 -12.84 3.82
N HIS A 137 -9.07 -12.31 2.71
CA HIS A 137 -8.35 -13.12 1.73
C HIS A 137 -6.83 -13.04 1.86
N HIS A 138 -6.31 -12.13 2.68
CA HIS A 138 -4.88 -11.93 2.93
C HIS A 138 -4.56 -11.98 4.42
N ALA A 139 -5.34 -12.74 5.20
CA ALA A 139 -5.26 -12.81 6.66
C ALA A 139 -3.89 -13.26 7.22
N GLN A 140 -3.08 -13.96 6.41
CA GLN A 140 -1.73 -14.39 6.80
C GLN A 140 -0.64 -13.38 6.44
N SER A 141 -0.97 -12.32 5.71
CA SER A 141 -0.01 -11.30 5.30
C SER A 141 0.43 -10.42 6.47
N PHE A 142 1.61 -9.80 6.34
CA PHE A 142 2.15 -8.89 7.34
C PHE A 142 1.26 -7.66 7.57
N ILE A 143 0.41 -7.30 6.59
CA ILE A 143 -0.44 -6.10 6.64
C ILE A 143 -1.88 -6.42 7.10
N ALA A 144 -2.21 -7.68 7.39
CA ALA A 144 -3.57 -8.08 7.75
C ALA A 144 -4.09 -7.39 9.01
N ALA A 145 -3.24 -7.28 10.04
CA ALA A 145 -3.58 -6.60 11.28
C ALA A 145 -3.87 -5.10 11.05
N ASP A 146 -3.03 -4.42 10.27
CA ASP A 146 -3.27 -3.04 9.87
C ASP A 146 -4.55 -2.90 9.05
N ALA A 147 -4.87 -3.87 8.18
CA ALA A 147 -6.10 -3.83 7.39
C ALA A 147 -7.35 -3.82 8.28
N LEU A 148 -7.43 -4.66 9.31
CA LEU A 148 -8.54 -4.62 10.27
C LEU A 148 -8.61 -3.29 11.03
N TYR A 149 -7.45 -2.75 11.43
CA TYR A 149 -7.41 -1.45 12.10
C TYR A 149 -8.01 -0.36 11.22
N TRP A 150 -7.56 -0.28 9.96
CA TRP A 150 -8.03 0.73 9.00
C TRP A 150 -9.44 0.47 8.47
N LEU A 151 -9.90 -0.79 8.45
CA LEU A 151 -11.29 -1.15 8.18
C LEU A 151 -12.23 -0.52 9.21
N GLY A 152 -11.92 -0.66 10.50
CA GLY A 152 -12.70 -0.02 11.57
C GLY A 152 -12.73 1.51 11.41
N VAL A 153 -11.58 2.13 11.12
CA VAL A 153 -11.50 3.57 10.84
C VAL A 153 -12.35 3.97 9.62
N ALA A 154 -12.28 3.20 8.53
CA ALA A 154 -13.05 3.46 7.32
C ALA A 154 -14.56 3.34 7.57
N LYS A 155 -15.00 2.29 8.28
CA LYS A 155 -16.39 2.08 8.69
C LYS A 155 -16.90 3.21 9.58
N TRP A 156 -16.12 3.68 10.56
CA TRP A 156 -16.48 4.86 11.36
C TRP A 156 -16.57 6.13 10.52
N LYS A 157 -15.63 6.37 9.60
CA LYS A 157 -15.74 7.56 8.72
C LYS A 157 -17.00 7.53 7.87
N ALA A 158 -17.43 6.34 7.42
CA ALA A 158 -18.62 6.16 6.59
C ALA A 158 -19.93 6.32 7.37
N THR A 159 -19.97 5.84 8.62
CA THR A 159 -21.21 5.67 9.38
C THR A 159 -21.33 6.55 10.62
N ARG A 160 -20.19 7.06 11.12
CA ARG A 160 -20.04 7.67 12.46
C ARG A 160 -20.42 6.75 13.62
N SER A 161 -20.50 5.44 13.37
CA SER A 161 -20.80 4.44 14.39
C SER A 161 -19.52 3.99 15.08
N PHE A 162 -19.49 4.12 16.42
CA PHE A 162 -18.41 3.54 17.23
C PHE A 162 -18.44 2.00 17.17
N ASP A 163 -19.63 1.39 17.18
CA ASP A 163 -19.79 -0.07 17.10
C ASP A 163 -19.18 -0.65 15.81
N ALA A 164 -19.31 0.07 14.70
CA ALA A 164 -18.73 -0.34 13.43
C ALA A 164 -17.19 -0.30 13.42
N LEU A 165 -16.58 0.49 14.30
CA LEU A 165 -15.13 0.54 14.51
C LEU A 165 -14.68 -0.46 15.55
N SER A 166 -15.34 -0.48 16.71
CA SER A 166 -14.97 -1.37 17.82
C SER A 166 -15.13 -2.84 17.45
N GLY A 167 -16.13 -3.20 16.65
CA GLY A 167 -16.30 -4.57 16.16
C GLY A 167 -15.10 -5.07 15.33
N GLU A 168 -14.50 -4.24 14.47
CA GLU A 168 -13.31 -4.66 13.71
C GLU A 168 -12.04 -4.66 14.56
N TRP A 169 -11.95 -3.73 15.50
CA TRP A 169 -10.84 -3.66 16.44
C TRP A 169 -10.88 -4.80 17.48
N GLN A 170 -12.05 -5.32 17.85
CA GLN A 170 -12.18 -6.54 18.64
C GLN A 170 -11.64 -7.76 17.87
N LYS A 171 -12.02 -7.94 16.61
CA LYS A 171 -11.44 -9.00 15.75
C LYS A 171 -9.93 -8.87 15.64
N LEU A 172 -9.40 -7.65 15.51
CA LEU A 172 -7.97 -7.39 15.47
C LEU A 172 -7.26 -7.85 16.76
N LEU A 173 -7.83 -7.53 17.93
CA LEU A 173 -7.28 -7.95 19.23
C LEU A 173 -7.32 -9.47 19.40
N GLU A 174 -8.33 -10.15 18.85
CA GLU A 174 -8.45 -11.61 18.89
C GLU A 174 -7.50 -12.32 17.94
N LEU A 175 -7.43 -11.87 16.69
CA LEU A 175 -6.70 -12.56 15.61
C LEU A 175 -5.20 -12.20 15.59
N TYR A 176 -4.84 -10.98 15.97
CA TYR A 176 -3.46 -10.48 15.91
C TYR A 176 -3.03 -9.77 17.21
N PRO A 177 -3.16 -10.40 18.39
CA PRO A 177 -2.95 -9.76 19.70
C PRO A 177 -1.55 -9.15 19.88
N SER A 178 -0.54 -9.70 19.20
CA SER A 178 0.85 -9.24 19.30
C SER A 178 1.24 -8.17 18.27
N SER A 179 0.30 -7.70 17.44
CA SER A 179 0.59 -6.70 16.39
C SER A 179 0.62 -5.28 16.94
N GLU A 180 1.36 -4.38 16.27
CA GLU A 180 1.34 -2.94 16.61
C GLU A 180 -0.06 -2.35 16.45
N ALA A 181 -0.81 -2.80 15.45
CA ALA A 181 -2.20 -2.42 15.23
C ALA A 181 -3.10 -2.79 16.42
N ALA A 182 -2.92 -3.97 17.00
CA ALA A 182 -3.63 -4.39 18.22
C ALA A 182 -3.28 -3.48 19.41
N VAL A 183 -2.01 -3.10 19.59
CA VAL A 183 -1.63 -2.12 20.63
C VAL A 183 -2.37 -0.79 20.44
N LYS A 184 -2.48 -0.29 19.20
CA LYS A 184 -3.25 0.94 18.89
C LYS A 184 -4.75 0.78 19.19
N ALA A 185 -5.31 -0.39 18.93
CA ALA A 185 -6.73 -0.70 19.18
C ALA A 185 -7.05 -1.00 20.65
N SER A 186 -6.04 -1.27 21.49
CA SER A 186 -6.25 -1.63 22.91
C SER A 186 -6.97 -0.55 23.74
N CYS A 187 -7.03 0.70 23.24
CA CYS A 187 -7.79 1.78 23.85
C CYS A 187 -9.30 1.54 23.93
N LEU A 188 -9.85 0.53 23.23
CA LEU A 188 -11.22 0.07 23.43
C LEU A 188 -11.54 -0.27 24.89
N SER A 189 -10.59 -0.90 25.59
CA SER A 189 -10.73 -1.25 27.02
C SER A 189 -10.92 -0.05 27.95
N VAL A 190 -10.51 1.15 27.51
CA VAL A 190 -10.70 2.41 28.24
C VAL A 190 -12.05 3.04 27.88
N ALA A 191 -12.52 2.87 26.64
CA ALA A 191 -13.79 3.43 26.17
C ALA A 191 -15.01 2.82 26.86
N GLU A 192 -14.93 1.57 27.35
CA GLU A 192 -15.99 0.91 28.13
C GLU A 192 -16.13 1.48 29.56
N GLN A 193 -15.22 2.36 29.99
CA GLN A 193 -15.17 2.95 31.33
C GLN A 193 -15.58 4.44 31.37
N VAL A 194 -16.00 5.02 30.24
CA VAL A 194 -16.41 6.42 30.09
C VAL A 194 -17.86 6.50 29.63
#